data_AF-A0A031IFV9-F1
#
_entry.id   AF-A0A031IFV9-F1
#
_cell.length_a   1.000
_cell.length_b   1.000
_cell.length_c   1.000
_cell.angle_alpha   90.00
_cell.angle_beta   90.00
_cell.angle_gamma   90.00
#
_symmetry.space_group_name_H-M   'P 1'
#
loop_
_entity.id
_entity.type
_entity.pdbx_description
1 polymer ?
#
loop_
_entity_poly.entity_id
_entity_poly.type
_entity_poly.pdbx_seq_one_letter_code
_entity_poly.pdbx_strand_id
1 'polypeptide(L)' 'MAEATAELAASGVAQGLGVGDTIPHFTLPDVFGEPVAIETLLEQGPVILTFYRGG' A
#
# COMPACT_ATOMS: atom_id res chain seq x y z
N MET A 1 14.51 -5.21 16.60
CA MET A 1 13.76 -4.49 15.54
C MET A 1 14.55 -4.40 14.23
N ALA A 2 15.83 -3.99 14.25
CA ALA A 2 16.66 -3.95 13.03
C ALA A 2 16.79 -5.31 12.31
N GLU A 3 16.85 -6.41 13.07
CA GLU A 3 17.02 -7.77 12.55
C GLU A 3 15.80 -8.27 11.75
N ALA A 4 14.59 -8.13 12.30
CA ALA A 4 13.35 -8.53 11.60
C ALA A 4 13.10 -7.71 10.31
N THR A 5 13.46 -6.42 10.29
CA THR A 5 13.37 -5.60 9.06
C THR A 5 14.42 -6.02 8.03
N ALA A 6 15.64 -6.36 8.47
CA ALA A 6 16.69 -6.85 7.59
C ALA A 6 16.36 -8.23 7.01
N GLU A 7 15.79 -9.14 7.80
CA GLU A 7 15.28 -10.45 7.34
C GLU A 7 14.14 -10.28 6.32
N LEU A 8 13.20 -9.37 6.58
CA LEU A 8 12.12 -9.08 5.64
C LEU A 8 12.67 -8.52 4.32
N ALA A 9 13.63 -7.59 4.37
CA ALA A 9 14.29 -7.06 3.17
C ALA A 9 15.08 -8.16 2.42
N ALA A 10 15.81 -9.01 3.14
CA ALA A 10 16.59 -10.11 2.58
C ALA A 10 15.73 -11.23 1.98
N SER A 11 14.49 -11.38 2.46
CA SER A 11 13.54 -12.39 1.94
C SER A 11 13.02 -12.07 0.52
N GLY A 12 13.23 -10.85 0.02
CA GLY A 12 12.70 -10.39 -1.27
C GLY A 12 11.20 -10.11 -1.29
N VAL A 13 10.48 -10.39 -0.18
CA VAL A 13 9.03 -10.17 -0.05
C VAL A 13 8.67 -8.68 0.13
N ALA A 14 9.66 -7.84 0.47
CA ALA A 14 9.49 -6.43 0.79
C ALA A 14 9.86 -5.45 -0.35
N GLN A 15 9.68 -5.83 -1.61
CA GLN A 15 9.84 -4.86 -2.71
C GLN A 15 8.59 -3.98 -2.80
N GLY A 16 8.65 -2.81 -2.15
CA GLY A 16 7.68 -1.74 -2.36
C GLY A 16 7.82 -1.11 -3.75
N LEU A 17 6.89 -0.21 -4.08
CA LEU A 17 6.95 0.57 -5.32
C LEU A 17 8.06 1.61 -5.27
N GLY A 18 8.78 1.75 -6.38
CA GLY A 18 9.74 2.83 -6.63
C GLY A 18 9.05 4.12 -7.11
N VAL A 19 9.83 5.21 -7.16
CA VAL A 19 9.34 6.48 -7.71
C VAL A 19 9.13 6.35 -9.21
N GLY A 20 7.91 6.67 -9.66
CA GLY A 20 7.51 6.55 -11.06
C GLY A 20 6.85 5.22 -11.41
N ASP A 21 6.82 4.25 -10.48
CA ASP A 21 6.09 3.00 -10.69
C ASP A 21 4.58 3.27 -10.73
N THR A 22 3.90 2.56 -11.62
CA THR A 22 2.44 2.52 -11.65
C THR A 22 1.94 1.73 -10.45
N ILE A 23 1.00 2.31 -9.70
CA ILE A 23 0.37 1.61 -8.59
C ILE A 23 -0.42 0.39 -9.09
N PRO A 24 -0.31 -0.78 -8.44
CA PRO A 24 -1.14 -1.93 -8.76
C PRO A 24 -2.62 -1.64 -8.49
N HIS A 25 -3.47 -2.23 -9.30
CA HIS A 25 -4.91 -2.23 -9.10
C HIS A 25 -5.28 -3.00 -7.83
N PHE A 26 -6.07 -2.38 -6.96
CA PHE A 26 -6.56 -3.03 -5.74
C PHE A 26 -7.92 -2.50 -5.31
N THR A 27 -8.68 -3.37 -4.66
CA THR A 27 -9.90 -3.03 -3.94
C THR A 27 -9.77 -3.46 -2.50
N LEU A 28 -9.99 -2.55 -1.57
CA LEU A 28 -9.96 -2.81 -0.14
C LEU A 28 -11.26 -2.33 0.51
N PRO A 29 -11.73 -3.00 1.58
CA PRO A 29 -12.86 -2.51 2.34
C PRO A 29 -12.48 -1.23 3.10
N ASP A 30 -13.41 -0.29 3.17
CA ASP A 30 -13.32 0.83 4.09
C ASP A 30 -13.69 0.44 5.54
N VAL A 31 -13.84 1.43 6.41
CA VAL A 31 -14.18 1.21 7.82
C VAL A 31 -15.60 0.65 8.04
N PHE A 32 -16.48 0.75 7.04
CA PHE A 32 -17.83 0.20 7.04
C PHE A 32 -17.92 -1.14 6.32
N GLY A 33 -16.82 -1.61 5.71
CA GLY A 33 -16.77 -2.83 4.91
C GLY A 33 -17.15 -2.63 3.45
N GLU A 34 -17.35 -1.38 3.03
CA GLU A 34 -17.68 -1.06 1.64
C GLU A 34 -16.42 -1.15 0.77
N PRO A 35 -16.48 -1.83 -0.39
CA PRO A 35 -15.31 -1.99 -1.26
C PRO A 35 -14.94 -0.66 -1.94
N VAL A 36 -13.69 -0.25 -1.78
CA VAL A 36 -13.12 0.94 -2.41
C VAL A 36 -11.99 0.53 -3.33
N ALA A 37 -12.10 0.91 -4.60
CA ALA A 37 -11.11 0.63 -5.64
C ALA A 37 -10.20 1.86 -5.86
N ILE A 38 -8.89 1.64 -5.99
CA ILE A 38 -7.91 2.73 -6.11
C ILE A 38 -8.09 3.56 -7.38
N GLU A 39 -8.58 2.94 -8.46
CA GLU A 39 -8.84 3.56 -9.76
C GLU A 39 -9.92 4.63 -9.63
N THR A 40 -11.01 4.32 -8.92
CA THR A 40 -12.11 5.26 -8.67
C THR A 40 -11.64 6.49 -7.89
N LEU A 41 -10.65 6.35 -7.01
CA LEU A 41 -10.07 7.48 -6.28
C LEU A 41 -9.13 8.30 -7.17
N LEU A 42 -8.32 7.64 -7.99
CA LEU A 42 -7.40 8.30 -8.93
C LEU A 42 -8.13 9.10 -10.02
N GLU A 43 -9.31 8.64 -10.46
CA GLU A 43 -10.18 9.38 -11.38
C GLU A 43 -10.68 10.70 -10.80
N GLN A 44 -10.84 10.77 -9.48
CA GLN A 44 -11.28 11.98 -8.77
C GLN A 44 -10.13 12.96 -8.52
N GLY A 45 -8.89 12.46 -8.47
CA GLY A 45 -7.69 13.28 -8.33
C GLY A 45 -6.50 12.54 -7.71
N PRO A 46 -5.43 13.28 -7.35
CA PRO A 46 -4.26 12.70 -6.72
C PRO A 46 -4.60 12.01 -5.38
N VAL A 47 -4.06 10.81 -5.16
CA VAL A 47 -4.27 10.03 -3.94
C VAL A 47 -3.00 9.99 -3.11
N ILE A 48 -3.13 10.21 -1.79
CA ILE A 48 -2.08 10.01 -0.80
C ILE A 48 -2.40 8.76 0.01
N LEU A 49 -1.56 7.74 -0.06
CA LEU A 49 -1.68 6.52 0.74
C LEU A 49 -0.77 6.59 1.96
N THR A 50 -1.35 6.40 3.14
CA THR A 50 -0.60 6.35 4.41
C THR A 50 -0.81 4.99 5.04
N PHE A 51 0.29 4.27 5.28
CA PHE A 51 0.26 3.01 6.02
C PHE A 51 0.48 3.29 7.50
N TYR A 52 -0.48 2.89 8.33
CA TYR A 52 -0.34 2.94 9.78
C TYR A 52 -0.44 1.53 10.34
N ARG A 53 0.63 1.09 11.01
CA ARG A 53 0.61 -0.14 11.80
C ARG A 53 0.14 0.25 13.20
N GLY A 54 -0.97 -0.34 13.65
CA GLY A 54 -1.53 -0.12 14.98
C GLY A 54 -0.48 -0.22 16.09
N GLY A 55 -0.65 0.62 17.12
CA GLY A 55 0.19 0.63 18.33
C GLY A 55 0.04 -0.64 19.16
#